data_AF-A0A939AMW6-F1
#
_entry.id   AF-A0A939AMW6-F1
#
_cell.length_a   1.000
_cell.length_b   1.000
_cell.length_c   1.000
_cell.angle_alpha   90.00
_cell.angle_beta   90.00
_cell.angle_gamma   90.00
#
_symmetry.space_group_name_H-M   'P 1'
#
loop_
_entity.id
_entity.type
_entity.pdbx_description
1 polymer ?
#
loop_
_entity_poly.entity_id
_entity_poly.type
_entity_poly.pdbx_seq_one_letter_code
_entity_poly.pdbx_strand_id
1 'polypeptide(L)'
;MPGAEAPTQIKPTTLGDYFEVMSKADFQTGISWAVVESKWPGIRAALRGFEAEAVAALGPKDIDALVQDPRVIRNRAKLQAIVGNARRMLDLADEHGGFKRYLRAHGDFGATVAALRKASSSWARRAATTSCTSSVRRCRRMRSGWPRGASSAADAPGGPPAP
;
A
#
# COMPACT_ATOMS: atom_id res chain seq x y z
N MET A 1 10.61 16.35 17.54
CA MET A 1 10.68 15.11 16.74
C MET A 1 11.48 15.44 15.50
N PRO A 2 12.66 14.84 15.25
CA PRO A 2 13.37 15.08 13.99
C PRO A 2 12.42 14.65 12.85
N GLY A 3 12.18 15.58 11.92
CA GLY A 3 11.20 15.43 10.85
C GLY A 3 11.52 14.18 10.03
N ALA A 4 10.49 13.38 9.75
CA ALA A 4 10.62 12.25 8.84
C ALA A 4 10.95 12.79 7.44
N GLU A 5 12.24 12.89 7.14
CA GLU A 5 12.73 13.18 5.81
C GLU A 5 12.16 12.13 4.85
N ALA A 6 11.69 12.56 3.69
CA ALA A 6 11.04 11.66 2.75
C ALA A 6 12.02 10.55 2.31
N PRO A 7 11.53 9.32 2.01
CA PRO A 7 12.33 8.29 1.37
C PRO A 7 13.15 8.82 0.21
N THR A 8 14.46 8.62 0.27
CA THR A 8 15.33 8.84 -0.87
C THR A 8 14.83 7.93 -2.00
N GLN A 9 14.31 8.55 -3.05
CA GLN A 9 13.76 7.82 -4.18
C GLN A 9 14.90 7.35 -5.08
N ILE A 10 15.21 6.05 -5.03
CA ILE A 10 16.21 5.43 -5.89
C ILE A 10 15.57 5.19 -7.26
N LYS A 11 16.28 5.56 -8.34
CA LYS A 11 15.91 5.17 -9.71
C LYS A 11 16.66 3.87 -10.06
N PRO A 12 16.01 2.70 -9.97
CA PRO A 12 16.70 1.44 -10.20
C PRO A 12 17.10 1.29 -11.66
N THR A 13 18.36 0.93 -11.90
CA THR A 13 18.92 0.67 -13.23
C THR A 13 19.40 -0.77 -13.36
N THR A 14 19.90 -1.35 -12.28
CA THR A 14 20.41 -2.72 -12.21
C THR A 14 19.42 -3.67 -11.52
N LEU A 15 19.60 -4.99 -11.68
CA LEU A 15 18.81 -6.00 -10.99
C LEU A 15 18.89 -5.83 -9.46
N GLY A 16 20.09 -5.57 -8.94
CA GLY A 16 20.34 -5.35 -7.52
C GLY A 16 19.53 -4.16 -6.97
N ASP A 17 19.44 -3.05 -7.73
CA ASP A 17 18.64 -1.89 -7.30
C ASP A 17 17.15 -2.23 -7.20
N TYR A 18 16.62 -2.97 -8.17
CA TYR A 18 15.22 -3.43 -8.12
C TYR A 18 14.99 -4.34 -6.90
N PHE A 19 15.92 -5.26 -6.66
CA PHE A 19 15.84 -6.19 -5.55
C PHE A 19 15.93 -5.49 -4.19
N GLU A 20 16.80 -4.49 -4.06
CA GLU A 20 16.91 -3.65 -2.87
C GLU A 20 15.60 -2.91 -2.58
N VAL A 21 15.02 -2.25 -3.59
CA VAL A 21 13.76 -1.50 -3.44
C VAL A 21 12.61 -2.43 -3.05
N MET A 22 12.49 -3.60 -3.68
CA MET A 22 11.47 -4.60 -3.34
C MET A 22 11.67 -5.14 -1.93
N SER A 23 12.90 -5.51 -1.57
CA SER A 23 13.22 -6.01 -0.23
C SER A 23 12.93 -4.97 0.84
N LYS A 24 13.16 -3.68 0.56
CA LYS A 24 12.85 -2.59 1.48
C LYS A 24 11.35 -2.50 1.77
N ALA A 25 10.51 -2.68 0.75
CA ALA A 25 9.07 -2.73 0.91
C ALA A 25 8.63 -3.92 1.78
N ASP A 26 9.25 -5.10 1.61
CA ASP A 26 8.97 -6.28 2.43
C ASP A 26 9.31 -6.04 3.91
N PHE A 27 10.42 -5.35 4.21
CA PHE A 27 10.77 -5.00 5.59
C PHE A 27 9.83 -3.97 6.21
N GLN A 28 9.31 -3.03 5.41
CA GLN A 28 8.37 -1.99 5.87
C GLN A 28 6.98 -2.52 6.26
N THR A 29 6.62 -3.74 5.85
CA THR A 29 5.36 -4.36 6.28
C THR A 29 5.35 -4.58 7.80
N GLY A 30 4.63 -3.71 8.53
CA GLY A 30 4.45 -3.82 9.98
C GLY A 30 5.60 -3.26 10.84
N ILE A 31 6.52 -2.46 10.28
CA ILE A 31 7.59 -1.80 11.02
C ILE A 31 7.59 -0.31 10.69
N SER A 32 7.92 0.55 11.67
CA SER A 32 8.01 1.98 11.41
C SER A 32 9.14 2.29 10.43
N TRP A 33 8.86 3.25 9.56
CA TRP A 33 9.73 3.62 8.46
C TRP A 33 11.13 4.07 8.93
N ALA A 34 11.17 4.84 10.03
CA ALA A 34 12.41 5.29 10.67
C ALA A 34 13.30 4.15 11.18
N VAL A 35 12.72 3.05 11.69
CA VAL A 35 13.48 1.90 12.20
C VAL A 35 14.13 1.14 11.03
N VAL A 36 13.39 0.98 9.93
CA VAL A 36 13.93 0.33 8.73
C VAL A 36 15.05 1.16 8.15
N GLU A 37 14.89 2.47 8.03
CA GLU A 37 15.91 3.37 7.47
C GLU A 37 17.20 3.37 8.32
N SER A 38 17.06 3.45 9.64
CA SER A 38 18.21 3.42 10.55
C SER A 38 19.03 2.12 10.44
N LYS A 39 18.38 0.99 10.17
CA LYS A 39 19.04 -0.32 10.02
C LYS A 39 19.43 -0.64 8.58
N TRP A 40 18.99 0.13 7.59
CA TRP A 40 19.16 -0.19 6.17
C TRP A 40 20.62 -0.40 5.74
N PRO A 41 21.59 0.44 6.17
CA PRO A 41 23.00 0.23 5.82
C PRO A 41 23.54 -1.10 6.36
N GLY A 42 23.10 -1.51 7.55
CA GLY A 42 23.46 -2.79 8.16
C GLY A 42 22.86 -3.98 7.42
N ILE A 43 21.59 -3.86 7.01
CA ILE A 43 20.89 -4.87 6.20
C ILE A 43 21.58 -5.03 4.84
N ARG A 44 21.91 -3.92 4.17
CA ARG A 44 22.63 -3.93 2.88
C ARG A 44 23.95 -4.67 2.99
N ALA A 45 24.73 -4.42 4.04
CA ALA A 45 26.00 -5.11 4.26
C ALA A 45 25.79 -6.62 4.54
N ALA A 46 24.82 -6.97 5.38
CA ALA A 46 24.53 -8.36 5.72
C ALA A 46 24.03 -9.19 4.52
N LEU A 47 23.27 -8.57 3.62
CA LEU A 47 22.76 -9.17 2.39
C LEU A 47 23.71 -8.97 1.19
N ARG A 48 25.01 -8.79 1.44
CA ARG A 48 26.06 -8.73 0.40
C ARG A 48 25.78 -7.68 -0.69
N GLY A 49 25.25 -6.53 -0.29
CA GLY A 49 24.93 -5.44 -1.22
C GLY A 49 23.66 -5.63 -2.05
N PHE A 50 22.82 -6.61 -1.73
CA PHE A 50 21.65 -7.02 -2.53
C PHE A 50 22.02 -7.59 -3.92
N GLU A 51 23.18 -8.24 -4.01
CA GLU A 51 23.52 -9.05 -5.18
C GLU A 51 22.63 -10.31 -5.23
N ALA A 52 21.71 -10.36 -6.18
CA ALA A 52 20.68 -11.39 -6.26
C ALA A 52 21.28 -12.80 -6.33
N GLU A 53 22.37 -12.99 -7.08
CA GLU A 53 23.09 -14.28 -7.17
C GLU A 53 23.66 -14.71 -5.81
N ALA A 54 24.30 -13.78 -5.10
CA ALA A 54 24.91 -14.04 -3.81
C ALA A 54 23.87 -14.32 -2.72
N VAL A 55 22.71 -13.68 -2.80
CA VAL A 55 21.58 -13.88 -1.88
C VAL A 55 20.82 -15.17 -2.20
N ALA A 56 20.65 -15.52 -3.48
CA ALA A 56 20.01 -16.75 -3.91
C ALA A 56 20.77 -18.01 -3.44
N ALA A 57 22.10 -17.91 -3.35
CA ALA A 57 22.99 -18.95 -2.86
C ALA A 57 22.93 -19.18 -1.34
N LEU A 58 22.27 -18.31 -0.57
CA LEU A 58 22.18 -18.46 0.88
C LEU A 58 21.36 -19.70 1.25
N GLY A 59 21.94 -20.51 2.15
CA GLY A 59 21.31 -21.71 2.69
C GLY A 59 20.59 -21.46 4.02
N PRO A 60 19.91 -22.49 4.57
CA PRO A 60 19.23 -22.39 5.85
C PRO A 60 20.16 -21.98 7.01
N LYS A 61 21.42 -22.44 7.00
CA LYS A 61 22.44 -22.09 8.00
C LYS A 61 22.84 -20.62 7.94
N ASP A 62 22.95 -20.06 6.74
CA ASP A 62 23.28 -18.64 6.57
C ASP A 62 22.13 -17.76 7.05
N ILE A 63 20.89 -18.19 6.78
CA ILE A 63 19.70 -17.52 7.31
C ILE A 63 19.70 -17.55 8.84
N ASP A 64 20.05 -18.68 9.44
CA ASP A 64 20.16 -18.79 10.90
C ASP A 64 21.23 -17.89 11.49
N ALA A 65 22.37 -17.77 10.83
CA ALA A 65 23.41 -16.80 11.21
C ALA A 65 22.91 -15.35 11.06
N LEU A 66 22.24 -15.03 9.95
CA LEU A 66 21.68 -13.69 9.69
C LEU A 66 20.63 -13.30 10.73
N VAL A 67 19.76 -14.22 11.15
CA VAL A 67 18.75 -13.94 12.20
C VAL A 67 19.39 -13.51 13.52
N GLN A 68 20.60 -13.99 13.83
CA GLN A 68 21.32 -13.61 15.04
C GLN A 68 22.09 -12.27 14.89
N ASP A 69 22.30 -11.79 13.66
CA ASP A 69 23.01 -10.55 13.42
C ASP A 69 22.21 -9.34 13.97
N PRO A 70 22.77 -8.54 14.91
CA PRO A 70 22.10 -7.35 15.43
C PRO A 70 21.86 -6.26 14.37
N ARG A 71 22.57 -6.31 13.24
CA ARG A 71 22.48 -5.34 12.13
C ARG A 71 21.20 -5.51 11.32
N VAL A 72 20.62 -6.72 11.29
CA VAL A 72 19.38 -6.98 10.55
C VAL A 72 18.15 -6.96 11.43
N ILE A 73 16.98 -6.92 10.79
CA ILE A 73 15.70 -7.13 11.47
C ILE A 73 15.55 -8.63 11.72
N ARG A 74 15.48 -9.03 12.99
CA ARG A 74 15.42 -10.43 13.45
C ARG A 74 14.08 -11.09 13.11
N ASN A 75 13.84 -11.33 11.83
CA ASN A 75 12.65 -11.97 11.32
C ASN A 75 13.05 -13.03 10.29
N ARG A 76 13.06 -14.29 10.71
CA ARG A 76 13.45 -15.43 9.86
C ARG A 76 12.57 -15.56 8.62
N ALA A 77 11.26 -15.38 8.75
CA ALA A 77 10.33 -15.51 7.64
C ALA A 77 10.59 -14.47 6.54
N LYS A 78 10.86 -13.22 6.92
CA LYS A 78 11.22 -12.16 5.96
C LYS A 78 12.55 -12.45 5.25
N LEU A 79 13.56 -12.94 5.98
CA LEU A 79 14.84 -13.31 5.38
C LEU A 79 14.71 -14.49 4.41
N GLN A 80 13.91 -15.50 4.76
CA GLN A 80 13.59 -16.62 3.86
C GLN A 80 12.86 -16.15 2.60
N ALA A 81 11.89 -15.25 2.75
CA ALA A 81 11.18 -14.65 1.62
C ALA A 81 12.14 -13.89 0.70
N ILE A 82 13.09 -13.13 1.23
CA ILE A 82 14.10 -12.40 0.45
C ILE A 82 14.97 -13.36 -0.37
N VAL A 83 15.43 -14.47 0.21
CA VAL A 83 16.20 -15.49 -0.54
C VAL A 83 15.36 -16.15 -1.64
N GLY A 84 14.09 -16.45 -1.35
CA GLY A 84 13.15 -16.97 -2.36
C GLY A 84 12.90 -15.97 -3.49
N ASN A 85 12.71 -14.70 -3.14
CA ASN A 85 12.53 -13.60 -4.09
C ASN A 85 13.75 -13.42 -4.98
N ALA A 86 14.97 -13.52 -4.41
CA ALA A 86 16.22 -13.44 -5.18
C ALA A 86 16.29 -14.52 -6.26
N ARG A 87 16.01 -15.78 -5.90
CA ARG A 87 15.96 -16.90 -6.85
C ARG A 87 14.94 -16.64 -7.96
N ARG A 88 13.72 -16.26 -7.58
CA ARG A 88 12.66 -15.99 -8.56
C ARG A 88 12.99 -14.81 -9.48
N MET A 89 13.64 -13.77 -8.96
CA MET A 89 14.06 -12.62 -9.76
C MET A 89 15.13 -13.00 -10.79
N LEU A 90 16.05 -13.90 -10.47
CA LEU A 90 17.02 -14.44 -11.42
C LEU A 90 16.30 -15.25 -12.50
N ASP A 91 15.42 -16.17 -12.13
CA ASP A 91 14.63 -16.97 -13.09
C ASP A 91 13.85 -16.05 -14.05
N LEU A 92 13.18 -15.03 -13.52
CA LEU A 92 12.43 -14.05 -14.32
C LEU A 92 13.33 -13.20 -15.23
N ALA A 93 14.53 -12.86 -14.76
CA ALA A 93 15.49 -12.13 -15.57
C ALA A 93 15.97 -13.00 -16.74
N ASP A 94 16.23 -14.29 -16.51
CA ASP A 94 16.65 -15.23 -17.54
C ASP A 94 15.54 -15.50 -18.56
N GLU A 95 14.30 -15.75 -18.09
CA GLU A 95 13.13 -16.01 -18.93
C GLU A 95 12.81 -14.86 -19.90
N HIS A 96 13.01 -13.61 -19.46
CA HIS A 96 12.61 -12.41 -20.21
C HIS A 96 13.78 -11.61 -20.80
N GLY A 97 15.03 -12.08 -20.65
CA GLY A 97 16.23 -11.35 -21.08
C GLY A 97 16.44 -10.04 -20.32
N GLY A 98 16.05 -10.02 -19.03
CA GLY A 98 16.28 -8.94 -18.07
C GLY A 98 15.03 -8.55 -17.29
N PHE A 99 15.19 -8.32 -15.99
CA PHE A 99 14.09 -8.00 -15.08
C PHE A 99 13.33 -6.72 -15.45
N LYS A 100 14.02 -5.68 -15.94
CA LYS A 100 13.36 -4.46 -16.45
C LYS A 100 12.45 -4.74 -17.65
N ARG A 101 12.80 -5.72 -18.49
CA ARG A 101 11.98 -6.14 -19.64
C ARG A 101 10.76 -6.93 -19.15
N TYR A 102 10.93 -7.82 -18.17
CA TYR A 102 9.82 -8.47 -17.48
C TYR A 102 8.83 -7.45 -16.89
N LEU A 103 9.31 -6.44 -16.16
CA LEU A 103 8.45 -5.41 -15.58
C LEU A 103 7.68 -4.62 -16.66
N ARG A 104 8.31 -4.30 -17.78
CA ARG A 104 7.64 -3.61 -18.91
C ARG A 104 6.64 -4.49 -19.66
N ALA A 105 6.80 -5.81 -19.62
CA ALA A 105 5.83 -6.73 -20.20
C ALA A 105 4.50 -6.71 -19.43
N HIS A 106 4.53 -6.30 -18.16
CA HIS A 106 3.35 -6.04 -17.36
C HIS A 106 2.86 -4.61 -17.69
N GLY A 107 1.56 -4.48 -18.01
CA GLY A 107 0.98 -3.21 -18.47
C GLY A 107 1.18 -2.05 -17.48
N ASP A 108 1.06 -0.81 -17.99
CA ASP A 108 1.27 0.39 -17.17
C ASP A 108 0.25 0.48 -16.01
N PHE A 109 0.78 0.59 -14.80
CA PHE A 109 -0.02 0.77 -13.59
C PHE A 109 -0.83 2.08 -13.66
N GLY A 110 -0.26 3.14 -14.23
CA GLY A 110 -0.94 4.41 -14.43
C GLY A 110 -2.17 4.28 -15.31
N ALA A 111 -2.03 3.64 -16.47
CA ALA A 111 -3.12 3.32 -17.38
C ALA A 111 -4.20 2.46 -16.70
N THR A 112 -3.79 1.46 -15.92
CA THR A 112 -4.71 0.60 -15.16
C THR A 112 -5.51 1.40 -14.13
N VAL A 113 -4.85 2.23 -13.33
CA VAL A 113 -5.49 3.10 -12.34
C VAL A 113 -6.41 4.13 -13.00
N ALA A 114 -5.99 4.72 -14.12
CA ALA A 114 -6.79 5.66 -14.89
C ALA A 114 -8.07 4.97 -15.44
N ALA A 115 -7.94 3.75 -15.95
CA ALA A 115 -9.07 2.95 -16.42
C ALA A 115 -10.04 2.63 -15.28
N LEU A 116 -9.54 2.23 -14.11
CA LEU A 116 -10.36 1.96 -12.92
C LEU A 116 -11.08 3.23 -12.42
N ARG A 117 -10.41 4.38 -12.37
CA ARG A 117 -11.02 5.66 -12.01
C ARG A 117 -12.11 6.09 -13.00
N LYS A 118 -11.89 5.87 -14.31
CA LYS A 118 -12.89 6.15 -15.34
C LYS A 118 -14.10 5.21 -15.20
N ALA A 119 -13.86 3.93 -14.91
CA ALA A 119 -14.90 2.94 -14.66
C ALA A 119 -15.74 3.30 -13.42
N SER A 120 -15.12 3.64 -12.29
CA SER A 120 -15.85 4.02 -11.06
C SER A 120 -16.68 5.30 -11.25
N SER A 121 -16.16 6.28 -11.98
CA SER A 121 -16.89 7.51 -12.34
C SER A 121 -18.11 7.21 -13.23
N SER A 122 -18.00 6.22 -14.11
CA SER A 122 -19.12 5.76 -14.94
C SER A 122 -20.18 4.97 -14.13
N TRP A 123 -19.78 4.28 -13.07
CA TRP A 123 -20.69 3.59 -12.15
C TRP A 123 -21.45 4.59 -11.27
N ALA A 124 -20.78 5.63 -10.77
CA ALA A 124 -21.43 6.72 -10.05
C ALA A 124 -22.47 7.46 -10.92
N ARG A 125 -22.16 7.67 -12.20
CA ARG A 125 -23.13 8.24 -13.16
C ARG A 125 -24.30 7.31 -13.47
N ARG A 126 -24.04 6.01 -13.70
CA ARG A 126 -25.12 5.02 -13.92
C ARG A 126 -26.00 4.80 -12.69
N ALA A 127 -25.44 4.84 -11.48
CA ALA A 127 -26.20 4.79 -10.23
C ALA A 127 -27.09 6.03 -10.06
N ALA A 128 -26.62 7.21 -10.45
CA ALA A 128 -27.42 8.43 -10.47
C ALA A 128 -28.55 8.42 -11.52
N THR A 129 -28.37 7.69 -12.63
CA THR A 129 -29.39 7.52 -13.68
C THR A 129 -30.35 6.35 -13.41
N THR A 130 -29.97 5.40 -12.53
CA THR A 130 -30.84 4.28 -12.08
C THR A 130 -31.71 4.68 -10.88
N SER A 131 -32.08 5.95 -10.81
CA SER A 131 -33.21 6.40 -10.00
C SER A 131 -34.23 6.98 -10.97
N CYS A 132 -35.41 6.37 -10.98
CA CYS A 132 -36.62 6.85 -11.64
C CYS A 132 -36.85 6.38 -13.09
N THR A 133 -37.07 5.08 -13.28
CA THR A 133 -37.93 4.59 -14.37
C THR A 133 -38.64 3.28 -14.02
N SER A 134 -39.21 3.20 -12.81
CA SER A 134 -40.46 2.47 -12.57
C SER A 134 -40.89 2.62 -11.11
N SER A 135 -42.13 3.09 -10.92
CA SER A 135 -42.96 2.92 -9.71
C SER A 135 -42.47 3.44 -8.35
N VAL A 136 -42.44 4.77 -8.15
CA VAL A 136 -42.75 5.37 -6.83
C VAL A 136 -43.77 6.50 -6.99
N ARG A 137 -44.98 6.15 -7.44
CA ARG A 137 -46.20 6.76 -6.90
C ARG A 137 -46.63 5.84 -5.76
N ARG A 138 -46.82 6.41 -4.56
CA ARG A 138 -47.30 5.77 -3.32
C ARG A 138 -46.19 5.23 -2.40
N CYS A 139 -45.57 6.14 -1.63
CA CYS A 139 -45.31 5.92 -0.20
C CYS A 139 -45.03 7.26 0.49
N ARG A 140 -46.08 8.09 0.61
CA ARG A 140 -46.09 9.30 1.45
C ARG A 140 -46.99 9.05 2.66
N ARG A 141 -46.68 8.03 3.47
CA ARG A 141 -47.27 7.85 4.81
C ARG A 141 -46.41 6.87 5.62
N MET A 142 -45.80 7.40 6.68
CA MET A 142 -45.17 6.76 7.85
C MET A 142 -43.77 7.31 8.12
N ARG A 143 -43.73 8.48 8.77
CA ARG A 143 -42.59 8.89 9.59
C ARG A 143 -43.04 9.91 10.63
N SER A 144 -43.55 9.44 11.76
CA SER A 144 -43.51 10.17 13.04
C SER A 144 -44.01 9.24 14.15
N GLY A 145 -43.08 8.46 14.69
CA GLY A 145 -43.32 7.53 15.77
C GLY A 145 -42.00 6.96 16.24
N TRP A 146 -41.14 7.81 16.82
CA TRP A 146 -40.16 7.38 17.80
C TRP A 146 -39.79 8.56 18.73
N PRO A 147 -39.61 8.29 20.04
CA PRO A 147 -39.76 9.30 21.08
C PRO A 147 -38.44 10.01 21.39
N ARG A 148 -38.50 11.31 21.64
CA ARG A 148 -37.51 11.99 22.49
C ARG A 148 -38.27 12.63 23.64
N GLY A 149 -38.10 12.03 24.81
CA GLY A 149 -38.66 12.52 26.07
C GLY A 149 -37.91 13.76 26.58
N ALA A 150 -38.58 14.39 27.55
CA ALA A 150 -38.19 15.52 28.40
C ALA A 150 -38.12 16.88 27.68
N SER A 151 -39.17 17.71 27.74
CA SER A 151 -39.51 18.65 28.84
C SER A 151 -38.38 19.65 29.09
N SER A 152 -38.57 20.98 29.05
CA SER A 152 -39.71 21.73 29.55
C SER A 152 -39.78 23.16 28.98
N ALA A 153 -41.03 23.59 28.73
CA ALA A 153 -41.66 24.90 28.95
C ALA A 153 -41.01 26.24 28.54
N ALA A 154 -41.85 27.00 27.80
CA ALA A 154 -42.16 28.43 27.95
C ALA A 154 -41.04 29.44 27.62
N ASP A 155 -41.25 30.57 26.95
CA ASP A 155 -42.45 31.33 26.58
C ASP A 155 -42.03 32.30 25.42
N ALA A 156 -43.00 32.78 24.64
CA ALA A 156 -42.80 33.70 23.49
C ALA A 156 -42.81 35.19 23.96
N PRO A 157 -43.07 36.23 23.13
CA PRO A 157 -42.82 36.52 21.70
C PRO A 157 -42.22 37.96 21.48
N GLY A 158 -42.01 38.36 20.21
CA GLY A 158 -41.88 39.78 19.79
C GLY A 158 -40.81 39.93 18.70
N GLY A 159 -41.12 40.15 17.43
CA GLY A 159 -41.71 41.38 16.88
C GLY A 159 -40.66 42.00 15.93
N PRO A 160 -41.00 42.40 14.69
CA PRO A 160 -40.03 42.62 13.61
C PRO A 160 -39.44 44.04 13.62
N PRO A 161 -38.27 44.26 12.98
CA PRO A 161 -37.92 45.59 12.50
C PRO A 161 -37.74 45.62 10.97
N ALA A 162 -38.50 46.53 10.34
CA ALA A 162 -38.12 47.29 9.14
C ALA A 162 -37.94 48.75 9.62
N PRO A 163 -37.25 49.67 8.94
CA PRO A 163 -37.17 49.87 7.48
C PRO A 163 -35.85 49.48 6.81
#